data_AF-A0A7J7X458-F1
#
_entry.id   AF-A0A7J7X458-F1
#
_cell.length_a   1.000
_cell.length_b   1.000
_cell.length_c   1.000
_cell.angle_alpha   90.00
_cell.angle_beta   90.00
_cell.angle_gamma   90.00
#
_symmetry.space_group_name_H-M   'P 1'
#
loop_
_entity.id
_entity.type
_entity.pdbx_description
1 polymer ?
#
loop_
_entity_poly.entity_id
_entity_poly.type
_entity_poly.pdbx_seq_one_letter_code
_entity_poly.pdbx_strand_id
1 'polypeptide(L)'
;MTGVVRDGQDTGGTTMLPPALCLPPPPAPGPMGNCAILASRQPVPRLPPSPSVSLVCELYAWQGLAGARAPQPKAWASLVLFDRDQRVLSGHWRLPLRALPLDPSLSPGQLNGIPQVCQAELFLRMVNARDADVQTWAEINPASAHEYQYPPPVSRSSSLEASSLDPIAGFVDPPPPAEEPLGSSQG
;
A
#
# COMPACT_ATOMS: atom_id res chain seq x y z
N MET A 1 -1.28 12.35 8.71
CA MET A 1 0.00 12.20 9.42
C MET A 1 0.96 11.48 8.50
N THR A 2 2.24 11.83 8.53
CA THR A 2 3.25 11.25 7.64
C THR A 2 4.55 11.09 8.41
N GLY A 3 5.08 9.87 8.44
CA GLY A 3 6.29 9.52 9.17
C GLY A 3 7.24 8.70 8.31
N VAL A 4 8.51 8.66 8.70
CA VAL A 4 9.50 7.81 8.03
C VAL A 4 9.84 6.66 8.96
N VAL A 5 9.75 5.45 8.43
CA VAL A 5 10.00 4.21 9.16
C VAL A 5 11.21 3.52 8.55
N ARG A 6 12.05 2.95 9.40
CA ARG A 6 13.13 2.05 9.04
C ARG A 6 12.93 0.72 9.75
N ASP A 7 12.96 -0.38 9.00
CA ASP A 7 12.86 -1.75 9.56
C ASP A 7 11.62 -1.93 10.47
N GLY A 8 10.50 -1.29 10.10
CA GLY A 8 9.26 -1.31 10.88
C GLY A 8 9.24 -0.39 12.11
N GLN A 9 10.29 0.39 12.37
CA GLN A 9 10.36 1.35 13.48
C GLN A 9 10.32 2.81 13.00
N ASP A 10 9.51 3.65 13.66
CA ASP A 10 9.49 5.09 13.40
C ASP A 10 10.86 5.72 13.70
N THR A 11 11.33 6.56 12.80
CA THR A 11 12.58 7.33 12.96
C THR A 11 12.39 8.61 13.81
N GLY A 12 11.20 8.83 14.37
CA GLY A 12 10.88 9.92 15.30
C GLY A 12 10.54 11.25 14.62
N GLY A 13 10.37 11.25 13.29
CA GLY A 13 10.18 12.43 12.45
C GLY A 13 8.77 12.61 11.91
N THR A 14 7.75 12.19 12.66
CA THR A 14 6.37 12.22 12.16
C THR A 14 5.81 13.65 12.10
N THR A 15 5.24 14.01 10.95
CA THR A 15 4.66 15.32 10.67
C THR A 15 3.14 15.23 10.53
N MET A 16 2.44 16.15 11.19
CA MET A 16 1.01 16.35 10.95
C MET A 16 0.83 17.27 9.76
N LEU A 17 0.12 16.80 8.74
CA LEU A 17 -0.28 17.62 7.61
C LEU A 17 -1.44 18.53 8.04
N PRO A 18 -1.55 19.75 7.48
CA PRO A 18 -2.66 20.64 7.78
C PRO A 18 -4.00 19.97 7.42
N PRO A 19 -5.06 20.19 8.20
CA PRO A 19 -6.40 19.71 7.85
C PRO A 19 -6.84 20.28 6.50
N ALA A 20 -7.46 19.44 5.68
CA ALA A 20 -8.01 19.83 4.39
C ALA A 20 -9.47 19.40 4.27
N LEU A 21 -10.28 20.21 3.60
CA LEU A 21 -11.65 19.87 3.25
C LEU A 21 -11.67 19.07 1.95
N CYS A 22 -12.51 18.04 1.90
CA CYS A 22 -12.79 17.33 0.67
C CYS A 22 -13.60 18.24 -0.26
N LEU A 23 -13.02 18.53 -1.42
CA LEU A 23 -13.65 19.25 -2.51
C LEU A 23 -14.35 18.28 -3.46
N PRO A 24 -15.39 18.73 -4.19
CA PRO A 24 -15.99 17.94 -5.25
C PRO A 24 -14.96 17.53 -6.32
N PRO A 25 -15.25 16.47 -7.10
CA PRO A 25 -14.34 16.01 -8.15
C PRO A 25 -14.01 17.15 -9.14
N PRO A 26 -12.73 17.27 -9.57
CA PRO A 26 -12.35 18.23 -10.59
C PRO A 26 -12.98 17.86 -11.95
N PRO A 27 -13.09 18.82 -12.89
CA PRO A 27 -13.44 18.52 -14.27
C PRO A 27 -12.48 17.48 -14.87
N ALA A 28 -13.00 16.59 -15.73
CA ALA A 28 -12.15 15.61 -16.40
C ALA A 28 -11.08 16.33 -17.26
N PRO A 29 -9.84 15.81 -17.33
CA PRO A 29 -9.33 14.58 -16.70
C PRO A 29 -9.03 14.79 -15.20
N GLY A 30 -9.30 13.81 -14.33
CA GLY A 30 -9.02 13.91 -12.89
C GLY A 30 -9.49 12.67 -12.11
N PRO A 31 -9.16 12.55 -10.81
CA PRO A 31 -9.61 11.43 -9.99
C PRO A 31 -11.14 11.43 -9.86
N MET A 32 -11.74 10.24 -9.91
CA MET A 32 -13.16 10.08 -9.68
C MET A 32 -13.46 10.24 -8.19
N GLY A 33 -14.44 11.10 -7.86
CA GLY A 33 -14.86 11.34 -6.48
C GLY A 33 -14.20 12.55 -5.82
N ASN A 34 -14.53 12.77 -4.55
CA ASN A 34 -14.06 13.94 -3.81
C ASN A 34 -12.54 13.88 -3.59
N CYS A 35 -11.87 15.02 -3.65
CA CYS A 35 -10.42 15.13 -3.49
C CYS A 35 -10.05 16.22 -2.48
N ALA A 36 -8.91 16.08 -1.80
CA ALA A 36 -8.37 17.11 -0.91
C ALA A 36 -6.87 17.25 -1.13
N ILE A 37 -6.36 18.49 -1.14
CA ILE A 37 -4.93 18.77 -1.17
C ILE A 37 -4.44 18.84 0.29
N LEU A 38 -3.63 17.86 0.70
CA LEU A 38 -3.22 17.69 2.10
C LEU A 38 -2.02 18.54 2.49
N ALA A 39 -1.05 18.73 1.60
CA ALA A 39 0.13 19.55 1.83
C ALA A 39 0.86 19.85 0.51
N SER A 40 1.59 20.96 0.46
CA SER A 40 2.42 21.29 -0.70
C SER A 40 3.83 20.73 -0.63
N ARG A 41 4.45 20.70 0.56
CA ARG A 41 5.83 20.23 0.76
C ARG A 41 6.01 19.61 2.13
N GLN A 42 6.68 18.47 2.18
CA GLN A 42 7.11 17.85 3.41
C GLN A 42 8.60 17.46 3.30
N PRO A 43 9.49 18.04 4.12
CA PRO A 43 10.88 17.62 4.13
C PRO A 43 11.00 16.23 4.74
N VAL A 44 11.75 15.35 4.07
CA VAL A 44 12.16 14.05 4.60
C VAL A 44 13.53 14.21 5.26
N PRO A 45 13.75 13.73 6.49
CA PRO A 45 15.05 13.77 7.14
C PRO A 45 16.16 13.16 6.25
N ARG A 46 17.39 13.66 6.37
CA ARG A 46 18.54 13.05 5.69
C ARG A 46 18.79 11.67 6.30
N LEU A 47 18.53 10.63 5.52
CA LEU A 47 18.67 9.24 5.95
C LEU A 47 19.69 8.53 5.05
N PRO A 48 20.50 7.62 5.60
CA PRO A 48 21.33 6.78 4.75
C PRO A 48 20.42 5.91 3.86
N PRO A 49 20.79 5.74 2.57
CA PRO A 49 20.02 4.92 1.65
C PRO A 49 19.82 3.50 2.15
N SER A 50 18.58 3.03 2.13
CA SER A 50 18.25 1.64 2.48
C SER A 50 16.87 1.24 1.94
N PRO A 51 16.72 0.04 1.36
CA PRO A 51 15.43 -0.46 0.88
C PRO A 51 14.42 -0.73 2.01
N SER A 52 14.87 -0.78 3.26
CA SER A 52 14.00 -0.92 4.44
C SER A 52 13.38 0.41 4.90
N VAL A 53 13.76 1.53 4.28
CA VAL A 53 13.22 2.85 4.65
C VAL A 53 11.98 3.13 3.81
N SER A 54 10.88 3.44 4.49
CA SER A 54 9.60 3.78 3.86
C SER A 54 8.99 5.05 4.45
N LEU A 55 8.30 5.80 3.59
CA LEU A 55 7.34 6.82 3.99
C LEU A 55 6.03 6.13 4.32
N VAL A 56 5.53 6.35 5.53
CA VAL A 56 4.22 5.89 5.97
C VAL A 56 3.30 7.10 6.10
N CYS A 57 2.15 7.03 5.43
CA CYS A 57 1.12 8.04 5.46
C CYS A 57 -0.12 7.47 6.13
N GLU A 58 -0.59 8.11 7.19
CA GLU A 58 -1.84 7.75 7.87
C GLU A 58 -2.88 8.86 7.67
N LEU A 59 -4.05 8.45 7.18
CA LEU A 59 -5.19 9.32 6.95
C LEU A 59 -6.05 9.40 8.21
N TYR A 60 -6.22 10.63 8.68
CA TYR A 60 -7.12 10.98 9.77
C TYR A 60 -8.31 11.75 9.21
N ALA A 61 -9.51 11.42 9.67
CA ALA A 61 -10.72 12.13 9.28
C ALA A 61 -11.64 12.39 10.47
N TRP A 62 -12.33 13.52 10.44
CA TRP A 62 -13.46 13.78 11.31
C TRP A 62 -14.69 13.04 10.80
N GLN A 63 -15.43 12.45 11.73
CA GLN A 63 -16.74 11.86 11.44
C GLN A 63 -17.80 12.81 12.02
N GLY A 64 -18.55 13.49 11.15
CA GLY A 64 -19.51 14.53 11.55
C GLY A 64 -18.94 15.95 11.46
N LEU A 65 -19.54 16.89 12.19
CA LEU A 65 -19.18 18.31 12.14
C LEU A 65 -17.71 18.52 12.58
N ALA A 66 -16.92 19.20 11.75
CA ALA A 66 -15.51 19.47 12.03
C ALA A 66 -15.35 20.21 13.38
N GLY A 67 -14.42 19.74 14.21
CA GLY A 67 -14.12 20.35 15.52
C GLY A 67 -14.93 19.80 16.71
N ALA A 68 -15.99 19.02 16.49
CA ALA A 68 -16.76 18.44 17.60
C ALA A 68 -16.04 17.28 18.31
N ARG A 69 -15.10 16.62 17.62
CA ARG A 69 -14.29 15.49 18.14
C ARG A 69 -12.88 15.52 17.56
N ALA A 70 -11.96 14.80 18.20
CA ALA A 70 -10.64 14.54 17.63
C ALA A 70 -10.77 13.68 16.35
N PRO A 71 -9.98 13.96 15.30
CA PRO A 71 -9.99 13.17 14.08
C PRO A 71 -9.52 11.74 14.40
N GLN A 72 -10.08 10.76 13.69
CA GLN A 72 -9.78 9.34 13.90
C GLN A 72 -9.00 8.79 12.71
N PRO A 73 -8.07 7.84 12.93
CA PRO A 73 -7.40 7.16 11.84
C PRO A 73 -8.41 6.34 11.04
N LYS A 74 -8.30 6.37 9.71
CA LYS A 74 -9.22 5.69 8.79
C LYS A 74 -8.54 4.73 7.85
N ALA A 75 -7.35 5.08 7.38
CA ALA A 75 -6.60 4.29 6.43
C ALA A 75 -5.14 4.71 6.44
N TRP A 76 -4.30 3.93 5.78
CA TRP A 76 -2.87 4.23 5.69
C TRP A 76 -2.28 3.72 4.37
N ALA A 77 -1.10 4.23 4.02
CA ALA A 77 -0.33 3.79 2.86
C ALA A 77 1.16 3.83 3.21
N SER A 78 1.95 3.03 2.50
CA SER A 78 3.42 3.04 2.63
C SER A 78 4.08 3.04 1.26
N LEU A 79 5.22 3.70 1.17
CA LEU A 79 6.06 3.78 -0.02
C LEU A 79 7.54 3.69 0.38
N VAL A 80 8.25 2.71 -0.16
CA VAL A 80 9.70 2.62 -0.02
C VAL A 80 10.38 3.85 -0.62
N LEU A 81 11.37 4.41 0.09
CA LEU A 81 12.08 5.62 -0.34
C LEU A 81 13.24 5.31 -1.29
N PHE A 82 13.82 4.11 -1.17
CA PHE A 82 14.97 3.69 -1.95
C PHE A 82 14.68 2.37 -2.67
N ASP A 83 15.21 2.23 -3.88
CA ASP A 83 15.22 0.97 -4.60
C ASP A 83 16.32 0.02 -4.08
N ARG A 84 16.42 -1.16 -4.71
CA ARG A 84 17.44 -2.16 -4.37
C ARG A 84 18.87 -1.70 -4.64
N ASP A 85 19.04 -0.78 -5.58
CA ASP A 85 20.32 -0.16 -5.91
C ASP A 85 20.60 1.06 -5.02
N GLN A 86 19.82 1.24 -3.94
CA GLN A 86 19.93 2.32 -2.96
C GLN A 86 19.74 3.72 -3.56
N ARG A 87 19.01 3.83 -4.68
CA ARG A 87 18.67 5.11 -5.31
C ARG A 87 17.32 5.59 -4.81
N VAL A 88 17.18 6.90 -4.65
CA VAL A 88 15.90 7.51 -4.24
C VAL A 88 14.84 7.29 -5.32
N LEU A 89 13.67 6.79 -4.93
CA LEU A 89 12.52 6.57 -5.80
C LEU A 89 11.75 7.87 -6.08
N SER A 90 12.38 8.78 -6.81
CA SER A 90 11.75 10.04 -7.23
C SER A 90 10.71 9.80 -8.32
N GLY A 91 9.58 10.51 -8.29
CA GLY A 91 8.50 10.37 -9.26
C GLY A 91 7.12 10.81 -8.75
N HIS A 92 6.10 10.55 -9.56
CA HIS A 92 4.68 10.76 -9.23
C HIS A 92 4.04 9.42 -8.88
N TRP A 93 3.70 9.25 -7.60
CA TRP A 93 3.26 7.97 -7.05
C TRP A 93 1.80 8.02 -6.63
N ARG A 94 1.04 7.01 -7.04
CA ARG A 94 -0.35 6.76 -6.66
C ARG A 94 -0.39 5.57 -5.71
N LEU A 95 -0.84 5.79 -4.47
CA LEU A 95 -0.87 4.77 -3.43
C LEU A 95 -2.31 4.47 -2.99
N PRO A 96 -2.77 3.21 -3.07
CA PRO A 96 -4.04 2.80 -2.49
C PRO A 96 -4.01 2.94 -0.96
N LEU A 97 -5.03 3.57 -0.38
CA LEU A 97 -5.18 3.66 1.07
C LEU A 97 -5.80 2.36 1.62
N ARG A 98 -5.05 1.69 2.49
CA ARG A 98 -5.32 0.37 3.04
C ARG A 98 -6.03 0.47 4.39
N ALA A 99 -6.82 -0.56 4.70
CA ALA A 99 -7.51 -0.68 5.97
C ALA A 99 -6.55 -0.80 7.15
N LEU A 100 -7.01 -0.35 8.32
CA LEU A 100 -6.32 -0.55 9.60
C LEU A 100 -6.39 -2.02 10.05
N PRO A 101 -5.48 -2.49 10.93
CA PRO A 101 -4.45 -1.74 11.65
C PRO A 101 -3.26 -1.33 10.76
N LEU A 102 -2.60 -0.24 11.16
CA LEU A 102 -1.34 0.20 10.57
C LEU A 102 -0.23 -0.75 11.03
N ASP A 103 0.53 -1.32 10.08
CA ASP A 103 1.70 -2.15 10.36
C ASP A 103 2.84 -1.77 9.41
N PRO A 104 3.83 -0.99 9.87
CA PRO A 104 4.87 -0.47 9.00
C PRO A 104 6.00 -1.50 8.76
N SER A 105 5.92 -2.69 9.37
CA SER A 105 6.86 -3.79 9.13
C SER A 105 6.53 -4.61 7.87
N LEU A 106 5.34 -4.39 7.29
CA LEU A 106 4.89 -5.11 6.11
C LEU A 106 5.70 -4.74 4.88
N SER A 107 6.11 -5.76 4.12
CA SER A 107 6.67 -5.55 2.79
C SER A 107 5.61 -4.99 1.82
N PRO A 108 6.00 -4.30 0.74
CA PRO A 108 5.05 -3.79 -0.25
C PRO A 108 4.14 -4.89 -0.85
N GLY A 109 4.65 -6.11 -0.98
CA GLY A 109 3.87 -7.26 -1.44
C GLY A 109 2.78 -7.68 -0.46
N GLN A 110 3.09 -7.69 0.85
CA GLN A 110 2.11 -7.99 1.90
C GLN A 110 1.06 -6.88 2.05
N LEU A 111 1.49 -5.62 1.94
CA LEU A 111 0.59 -4.47 1.96
C LEU A 111 -0.49 -4.54 0.88
N ASN A 112 -0.14 -5.08 -0.29
CA ASN A 112 -1.10 -5.27 -1.38
C ASN A 112 -2.21 -6.28 -1.08
N GLY A 113 -2.02 -7.16 -0.10
CA GLY A 113 -3.04 -8.08 0.40
C GLY A 113 -4.09 -7.42 1.30
N ILE A 114 -3.84 -6.21 1.80
CA ILE A 114 -4.79 -5.50 2.65
C ILE A 114 -5.88 -4.84 1.78
N PRO A 115 -7.18 -4.97 2.10
CA PRO A 115 -8.23 -4.30 1.36
C PRO A 115 -8.06 -2.78 1.30
N GLN A 116 -8.37 -2.19 0.15
CA GLN A 116 -8.42 -0.73 0.00
C GLN A 116 -9.73 -0.18 0.59
N VAL A 117 -9.64 0.93 1.32
CA VAL A 117 -10.80 1.57 1.94
C VAL A 117 -11.48 2.49 0.94
N CYS A 118 -12.74 2.22 0.60
CA CYS A 118 -13.60 3.08 -0.23
C CYS A 118 -12.95 3.57 -1.53
N GLN A 119 -12.07 2.77 -2.14
CA GLN A 119 -11.28 3.15 -3.32
C GLN A 119 -10.43 4.43 -3.14
N ALA A 120 -10.13 4.82 -1.90
CA ALA A 120 -9.35 6.03 -1.62
C ALA A 120 -7.88 5.84 -2.04
N GLU A 121 -7.32 6.86 -2.69
CA GLU A 121 -5.94 6.88 -3.18
C GLU A 121 -5.22 8.14 -2.70
N LEU A 122 -3.92 7.99 -2.39
CA LEU A 122 -3.01 9.09 -2.09
C LEU A 122 -2.11 9.33 -3.30
N PHE A 123 -2.13 10.56 -3.81
CA PHE A 123 -1.27 11.03 -4.88
C PHE A 123 -0.12 11.83 -4.26
N LEU A 124 1.11 11.38 -4.43
CA LEU A 124 2.28 12.03 -3.86
C LEU A 124 3.38 12.19 -4.89
N ARG A 125 4.16 13.25 -4.72
CA ARG A 125 5.32 13.54 -5.54
C ARG A 125 6.58 13.40 -4.69
N MET A 126 7.42 12.45 -5.03
CA MET A 126 8.71 12.26 -4.37
C MET A 126 9.81 12.90 -5.21
N VAL A 127 10.60 13.78 -4.60
CA VAL A 127 11.65 14.53 -5.29
C VAL A 127 12.97 14.32 -4.58
N ASN A 128 14.05 14.24 -5.34
CA ASN A 128 15.39 14.29 -4.79
C ASN A 128 15.62 15.67 -4.17
N ALA A 129 16.28 15.73 -3.01
CA ALA A 129 16.57 16.98 -2.32
C ALA A 129 17.32 18.00 -3.19
N ARG A 130 18.16 17.53 -4.14
CA ARG A 130 18.89 18.40 -5.09
C ARG A 130 17.94 19.18 -6.02
N ASP A 131 16.77 18.61 -6.32
CA ASP A 131 15.80 19.14 -7.28
C ASP A 131 14.65 19.86 -6.55
N ALA A 132 14.68 19.92 -5.22
CA ALA A 132 13.57 20.37 -4.39
C ALA A 132 13.15 21.82 -4.70
N ASP A 133 14.09 22.73 -4.96
CA ASP A 133 13.78 24.14 -5.24
C ASP A 133 13.07 24.32 -6.59
N VAL A 134 13.49 23.57 -7.62
CA VAL A 134 12.82 23.57 -8.93
C VAL A 134 11.41 23.02 -8.80
N GLN A 135 11.27 21.92 -8.06
CA GLN A 135 9.99 21.22 -7.91
C GLN A 135 9.03 21.88 -6.93
N THR A 136 9.48 22.85 -6.15
CA THR A 136 8.64 23.66 -5.25
C THR A 136 7.63 24.51 -6.02
N TRP A 137 7.94 24.89 -7.26
CA TRP A 137 7.09 25.73 -8.09
C TRP A 137 6.06 24.97 -8.92
N ALA A 138 6.14 23.63 -8.92
CA ALA A 138 5.17 22.83 -9.64
C ALA A 138 3.81 22.88 -8.92
N GLU A 139 2.77 23.23 -9.67
CA GLU A 139 1.42 23.27 -9.17
C GLU A 139 0.91 21.87 -8.80
N ILE A 140 0.19 21.76 -7.68
CA ILE A 140 -0.54 20.55 -7.32
C ILE A 140 -1.93 20.66 -7.94
N ASN A 141 -2.10 20.02 -9.10
CA ASN A 141 -3.37 20.00 -9.81
C ASN A 141 -3.97 18.59 -9.84
N PRO A 142 -5.13 18.34 -9.21
CA PRO A 142 -5.84 17.07 -9.29
C PRO A 142 -6.13 16.61 -10.73
N ALA A 143 -6.23 17.52 -11.69
CA ALA A 143 -6.44 17.16 -13.10
C ALA A 143 -5.24 16.43 -13.74
N SER A 144 -4.05 16.62 -13.17
CA SER A 144 -2.81 15.92 -13.54
C SER A 144 -2.69 14.52 -12.91
N ALA A 145 -3.74 13.97 -12.31
CA ALA A 145 -3.72 12.63 -11.69
C ALA A 145 -3.26 11.50 -12.64
N HIS A 146 -3.41 11.69 -13.96
CA HIS A 146 -2.94 10.76 -14.99
C HIS A 146 -1.41 10.63 -15.07
N GLU A 147 -0.65 11.60 -14.52
CA GLU A 147 0.81 11.56 -14.45
C GLU A 147 1.32 10.63 -13.32
N TYR A 148 0.44 10.21 -12.42
CA TYR A 148 0.79 9.42 -11.24
C TYR A 148 0.61 7.93 -11.51
N GLN A 149 1.63 7.16 -11.16
CA GLN A 149 1.67 5.72 -11.38
C GLN A 149 1.74 4.94 -10.07
N TYR A 150 1.29 3.69 -10.10
CA TYR A 150 1.52 2.79 -8.97
C TYR A 150 3.03 2.50 -8.84
N PRO A 151 3.56 2.36 -7.61
CA PRO A 151 4.91 1.92 -7.40
C PRO A 151 5.17 0.60 -8.11
N PRO A 152 6.37 0.39 -8.71
CA PRO A 152 6.67 -0.85 -9.37
C PRO A 152 6.50 -2.01 -8.38
N PRO A 153 5.90 -3.14 -8.80
CA PRO A 153 5.90 -4.34 -7.99
C PRO A 153 7.36 -4.67 -7.67
N VAL A 154 7.70 -4.83 -6.40
CA VAL A 154 9.01 -5.37 -6.02
C VAL A 154 9.16 -6.70 -6.75
N SER A 155 10.03 -6.75 -7.77
CA SER A 155 10.31 -7.96 -8.51
C SER A 155 10.73 -8.99 -7.47
N ARG A 156 9.92 -10.01 -7.22
CA ARG A 156 10.39 -11.16 -6.46
C ARG A 156 11.65 -11.61 -7.19
N SER A 157 12.80 -11.65 -6.52
CA SER A 157 13.94 -12.34 -7.12
C SER A 157 13.40 -13.69 -7.53
N SER A 158 13.49 -13.97 -8.82
CA SER A 158 13.21 -15.27 -9.40
C SER A 158 14.21 -16.25 -8.80
N SER A 159 13.88 -16.74 -7.62
CA SER A 159 14.32 -18.01 -7.07
C SER A 159 13.13 -18.62 -6.34
N LEU A 160 11.98 -18.65 -7.04
CA LEU A 160 11.23 -19.89 -7.04
C LEU A 160 12.16 -20.88 -7.73
N GLU A 161 13.05 -21.47 -6.95
CA GLU A 161 13.40 -22.85 -7.20
C GLU A 161 12.05 -23.55 -7.28
N ALA A 162 11.66 -23.85 -8.52
CA ALA A 162 10.63 -24.82 -8.77
C ALA A 162 11.16 -26.09 -8.08
N SER A 163 10.81 -26.27 -6.81
CA SER A 163 10.56 -27.60 -6.31
C SER A 163 9.42 -28.10 -7.17
N SER A 164 9.80 -28.70 -8.31
CA SER A 164 8.99 -29.65 -9.03
C SER A 164 8.63 -30.70 -8.00
N LEU A 165 7.54 -30.47 -7.27
CA LEU A 165 6.85 -31.54 -6.60
C LEU A 165 6.30 -32.38 -7.74
N ASP A 166 7.08 -33.39 -8.10
CA ASP A 166 6.58 -34.52 -8.88
C ASP A 166 5.21 -34.88 -8.33
N PRO A 167 4.18 -35.03 -9.17
CA PRO A 167 2.91 -35.54 -8.70
C PRO A 167 3.18 -36.91 -8.09
N ILE A 168 3.01 -37.05 -6.77
CA ILE A 168 2.86 -38.36 -6.15
C ILE A 168 1.60 -38.96 -6.76
N ALA A 169 1.80 -39.73 -7.82
CA ALA A 169 0.86 -40.74 -8.27
C ALA A 169 0.87 -41.83 -7.19
N GLY A 170 -0.25 -41.98 -6.49
CA GLY A 170 -0.43 -43.12 -5.59
C GLY A 170 -1.19 -42.82 -4.32
N PHE A 171 -2.43 -42.36 -4.43
CA PHE A 171 -3.46 -42.71 -3.45
C PHE A 171 -4.70 -43.15 -4.23
N VAL A 172 -4.61 -44.38 -4.75
CA VAL A 172 -5.77 -45.12 -5.23
C VAL A 172 -6.38 -45.76 -3.98
N ASP A 173 -7.60 -45.36 -3.66
CA ASP A 173 -8.44 -46.00 -2.63
C ASP A 173 -8.61 -47.48 -3.00
N PRO A 174 -8.34 -48.46 -2.11
CA PRO A 174 -8.60 -49.85 -2.43
C PRO A 174 -10.12 -50.08 -2.66
N PRO A 175 -10.51 -50.89 -3.66
CA PRO A 175 -11.91 -51.19 -3.89
C PRO A 175 -12.53 -51.92 -2.67
N PRO A 176 -13.83 -51.71 -2.39
CA PRO A 176 -14.49 -52.34 -1.25
C PRO A 176 -14.50 -53.87 -1.39
N PRO A 177 -14.39 -54.62 -0.28
CA PRO A 177 -14.49 -56.08 -0.30
C PRO A 177 -15.84 -56.56 -0.86
N ALA A 178 -15.80 -57.59 -1.70
CA ALA A 178 -17.00 -58.23 -2.23
C ALA A 178 -17.84 -58.85 -1.10
N GLU A 179 -19.13 -58.51 -1.05
CA GLU A 179 -20.12 -59.21 -0.23
C GLU A 179 -20.24 -60.67 -0.69
N GLU A 180 -19.92 -61.61 0.20
CA GLU A 180 -20.26 -63.01 0.05
C GLU A 180 -21.79 -63.21 0.19
N PRO A 181 -22.43 -64.02 -0.65
CA PRO A 181 -23.88 -64.18 -0.63
C PRO A 181 -24.35 -64.91 0.64
N LEU A 182 -25.28 -64.25 1.34
CA LEU A 182 -26.09 -64.81 2.42
C LEU A 182 -26.65 -66.19 2.04
N GLY A 183 -26.17 -67.20 2.76
CA GLY A 183 -26.74 -68.53 2.76
C GLY A 183 -28.23 -68.47 3.07
N SER A 184 -29.03 -68.90 2.09
CA SER A 184 -30.44 -69.20 2.21
C SER A 184 -30.67 -70.25 3.29
N SER A 185 -31.40 -69.88 4.34
CA SER A 185 -32.05 -70.83 5.24
C SER A 185 -33.42 -70.30 5.62
N GLN A 186 -34.46 -70.85 4.98
CA GLN A 186 -35.75 -71.16 5.61
C GLN A 186 -36.60 -72.04 4.66
N GLY A 187 -37.03 -73.18 5.19
CA GLY A 187 -37.84 -74.22 4.54
C GLY A 187 -37.62 -75.56 5.22
#